data_AF-L5K3A0-F1
#
_entry.id   AF-L5K3A0-F1
#
_cell.length_a   1.000
_cell.length_b   1.000
_cell.length_c   1.000
_cell.angle_alpha   90.00
_cell.angle_beta   90.00
_cell.angle_gamma   90.00
#
_symmetry.space_group_name_H-M   'P 1'
#
loop_
_entity.id
_entity.type
_entity.pdbx_description
1 polymer ?
#
loop_
_entity_poly.entity_id
_entity_poly.type
_entity_poly.pdbx_seq_one_letter_code
_entity_poly.pdbx_strand_id
1 'polypeptide(L)'
;MCRANKMSVRLLRNTEDNCHHCGSFLASSTGASLCWGGMERLLARFRALATCSHQLSGYIPCRFHHCAPGRGKRLMLSRVFQPQNLREDQVLSLEGKSGDLTCKSQRLMLQVGLIHPASSGCYHLLPYTVRAMEKLVRVIDQEMQAIGGQKVNMPSLSPAELWRATNRWDLMGKELLKLRDRHGKEYCLGPTHEEAITALVASQKTLSYKQLPFLLYQVTRKFRDEPRPRFGLLRGREFYMKDMYTFDSSPEAARQTYSLVCDAYNSLFDRLGLQCVKVQADVGSIGGMMSHEFQLPMDVGEDQFAVCPSCSFSANMETLDLSQRNCPACQGPLTKTKGIEVGHTFYLGTKYSSIFNAQFINVHGKPSLAEMGCYGLGVTRILAAAIEVLSTEDCIRWPGLLAPYQVCLIPPKKGSKEAVAAELTGHLYDHITEAVPPLRGEVLLDDRTHLTIGNRLKDANKFGYPFVIITGKRALEDPAHFEVWCQNTGEVVFLTKEGVIELLSQVQVV
;
A
#
# COMPACT_ATOMS: atom_id res chain seq x y z
N MET A 1 52.17 40.45 33.54
CA MET A 1 52.70 40.15 34.89
C MET A 1 51.92 38.95 35.42
N CYS A 2 52.65 37.99 35.96
CA CYS A 2 52.30 36.59 36.26
C CYS A 2 51.01 36.32 37.06
N ARG A 3 50.41 35.15 36.71
CA ARG A 3 49.96 34.03 37.55
C ARG A 3 48.87 34.30 38.62
N ALA A 4 47.72 33.65 38.56
CA ALA A 4 47.41 32.21 38.70
C ALA A 4 47.22 31.74 40.15
N ASN A 5 46.29 30.79 40.26
CA ASN A 5 46.15 29.76 41.32
C ASN A 5 45.56 30.25 42.65
N LYS A 6 44.77 29.46 43.39
CA LYS A 6 44.27 28.08 43.24
C LYS A 6 43.20 27.86 44.31
N MET A 7 42.24 27.00 43.98
CA MET A 7 41.69 25.89 44.79
C MET A 7 41.66 25.97 46.32
N SER A 8 40.50 25.68 46.89
CA SER A 8 40.17 24.40 47.59
C SER A 8 39.00 24.65 48.56
N VAL A 9 37.79 24.16 48.31
CA VAL A 9 37.23 22.84 48.69
C VAL A 9 37.37 22.50 50.18
N ARG A 10 36.23 22.54 50.90
CA ARG A 10 35.70 21.54 51.88
C ARG A 10 34.37 22.09 52.46
N LEU A 11 33.22 21.49 52.14
CA LEU A 11 32.59 20.31 52.74
C LEU A 11 32.08 20.51 54.19
N LEU A 12 30.76 20.75 54.25
CA LEU A 12 29.72 19.99 54.98
C LEU A 12 29.53 20.11 56.51
N ARG A 13 28.22 20.10 56.83
CA ARG A 13 27.48 19.74 58.07
C ARG A 13 27.42 20.85 59.11
N ASN A 14 26.25 21.40 59.47
CA ASN A 14 24.95 20.85 59.94
C ASN A 14 24.78 21.48 61.33
N THR A 15 23.64 22.13 61.59
CA THR A 15 22.77 22.01 62.78
C THR A 15 21.67 23.07 62.64
N GLU A 16 20.42 22.63 62.52
CA GLU A 16 19.40 22.59 63.58
C GLU A 16 18.57 23.87 63.61
N ASP A 17 17.28 23.72 63.32
CA ASP A 17 16.15 24.21 64.13
C ASP A 17 14.88 23.96 63.31
N ASN A 18 13.91 23.14 63.67
CA ASN A 18 13.12 22.91 64.89
C ASN A 18 11.66 23.28 64.58
N CYS A 19 10.76 22.45 65.10
CA CYS A 19 9.33 22.71 65.33
C CYS A 19 8.41 22.78 64.09
N HIS A 20 7.24 22.15 64.06
CA HIS A 20 6.54 21.26 64.99
C HIS A 20 5.32 20.70 64.21
N HIS A 21 5.10 19.39 64.33
CA HIS A 21 3.86 18.73 64.77
C HIS A 21 2.48 19.20 64.23
N CYS A 22 1.47 18.36 64.01
CA CYS A 22 1.21 16.92 64.08
C CYS A 22 -0.21 16.83 63.48
N GLY A 23 -0.58 15.85 62.66
CA GLY A 23 -1.01 14.57 63.20
C GLY A 23 -1.76 13.75 62.15
N SER A 24 -1.47 12.46 62.25
CA SER A 24 -1.91 11.25 61.54
C SER A 24 -3.38 10.87 61.87
N PHE A 25 -4.09 9.91 61.26
CA PHE A 25 -3.77 8.50 60.99
C PHE A 25 -4.93 7.81 60.20
N LEU A 26 -4.59 6.83 59.32
CA LEU A 26 -5.29 5.58 58.89
C LEU A 26 -6.76 5.58 58.39
N ALA A 27 -7.00 5.13 57.13
CA ALA A 27 -7.37 3.73 56.77
C ALA A 27 -8.08 3.58 55.39
N SER A 28 -7.51 2.69 54.56
CA SER A 28 -8.14 1.78 53.56
C SER A 28 -9.25 2.25 52.60
N SER A 29 -8.97 2.18 51.30
CA SER A 29 -9.69 1.27 50.38
C SER A 29 -8.94 1.15 49.04
N THR A 30 -8.56 -0.08 48.72
CA THR A 30 -7.90 -0.51 47.49
C THR A 30 -8.93 -0.77 46.38
N GLY A 31 -8.66 -0.28 45.17
CA GLY A 31 -9.25 -0.83 43.95
C GLY A 31 -9.74 0.19 42.94
N ALA A 32 -8.84 0.66 42.06
CA ALA A 32 -9.12 1.14 40.69
C ALA A 32 -7.89 1.93 40.16
N SER A 33 -6.84 1.27 39.67
CA SER A 33 -5.78 2.01 38.94
C SER A 33 -5.02 1.21 37.89
N LEU A 34 -5.48 0.02 37.49
CA LEU A 34 -4.72 -0.85 36.58
C LEU A 34 -5.26 -0.95 35.14
N CYS A 35 -6.43 -0.40 34.82
CA CYS A 35 -6.98 -0.43 33.44
C CYS A 35 -6.67 0.81 32.58
N TRP A 36 -6.29 1.95 33.18
CA TRP A 36 -6.10 3.20 32.44
C TRP A 36 -4.76 3.28 31.68
N GLY A 37 -3.71 2.66 32.24
CA GLY A 37 -2.35 2.74 31.69
C GLY A 37 -2.12 1.97 30.39
N GLY A 38 -2.98 1.00 30.04
CA GLY A 38 -2.91 0.26 28.78
C GLY A 38 -3.47 1.06 27.60
N MET A 39 -4.62 1.70 27.79
CA MET A 39 -5.31 2.48 26.75
C MET A 39 -4.50 3.71 26.33
N GLU A 40 -3.93 4.47 27.27
CA GLU A 40 -3.12 5.64 26.93
C GLU A 40 -1.82 5.29 26.18
N ARG A 41 -1.18 4.14 26.51
CA ARG A 41 -0.01 3.65 25.77
C ARG A 41 -0.36 3.18 24.36
N LEU A 42 -1.54 2.58 24.18
CA LEU A 42 -2.06 2.20 22.87
C LEU A 42 -2.35 3.46 22.02
N LEU A 43 -3.08 4.42 22.59
CA LEU A 43 -3.43 5.69 21.96
C LEU A 43 -2.19 6.52 21.59
N ALA A 44 -1.15 6.51 22.43
CA ALA A 44 0.11 7.20 22.15
C ALA A 44 0.88 6.57 20.96
N ARG A 45 0.84 5.23 20.81
CA ARG A 45 1.48 4.54 19.68
C ARG A 45 0.75 4.76 18.36
N PHE A 46 -0.59 4.87 18.38
CA PHE A 46 -1.36 5.24 17.20
C PHE A 46 -1.21 6.71 16.80
N ARG A 47 -1.04 7.62 17.78
CA ARG A 47 -0.78 9.05 17.51
C ARG A 47 0.59 9.32 16.86
N ALA A 48 1.60 8.48 17.14
CA ALA A 48 2.93 8.62 16.54
C ALA A 48 2.96 8.33 15.02
N LEU A 49 1.89 7.74 14.46
CA LEU A 49 1.72 7.48 13.02
C LEU A 49 0.74 8.45 12.34
N ALA A 50 0.19 9.42 13.07
CA ALA A 50 -0.88 10.29 12.60
C ALA A 50 -0.59 11.77 12.92
N THR A 51 0.39 12.35 12.22
CA THR A 51 0.55 13.81 12.16
C THR A 51 0.68 14.27 10.72
N CYS A 52 -0.46 14.40 10.04
CA CYS A 52 -0.72 15.39 8.99
C CYS A 52 -2.19 15.27 8.58
N SER A 53 -3.03 16.18 9.08
CA SER A 53 -4.43 16.30 8.69
C SER A 53 -4.61 17.55 7.82
N HIS A 54 -4.83 17.35 6.53
CA HIS A 54 -5.47 18.35 5.68
C HIS A 54 -6.85 17.83 5.27
N GLN A 55 -7.89 18.58 5.67
CA GLN A 55 -9.27 18.35 5.29
C GLN A 55 -9.44 18.63 3.79
N LEU A 56 -9.78 17.60 3.01
CA LEU A 56 -10.40 17.77 1.70
C LEU A 56 -11.72 16.98 1.68
N SER A 57 -12.79 17.74 1.48
CA SER A 57 -14.18 17.29 1.48
C SER A 57 -14.59 16.84 0.09
N GLY A 58 -15.30 15.70 0.03
CA GLY A 58 -16.36 15.47 -0.96
C GLY A 58 -15.96 14.71 -2.21
N TYR A 59 -15.89 13.38 -2.12
CA TYR A 59 -16.12 12.49 -3.26
C TYR A 59 -17.02 11.34 -2.84
N ILE A 60 -18.21 11.25 -3.46
CA ILE A 60 -19.20 10.20 -3.22
C ILE A 60 -18.95 9.08 -4.25
N PRO A 61 -18.59 7.84 -3.85
CA PRO A 61 -18.45 6.76 -4.81
C PRO A 61 -19.83 6.24 -5.25
N CYS A 62 -19.85 5.73 -6.49
CA CYS A 62 -21.01 5.22 -7.21
C CYS A 62 -21.98 4.34 -6.38
N ARG A 63 -23.27 4.58 -6.64
CA ARG A 63 -24.44 3.95 -6.04
C ARG A 63 -24.40 2.41 -6.12
N PHE A 64 -24.24 1.76 -4.98
CA PHE A 64 -24.84 0.45 -4.75
C PHE A 64 -26.36 0.63 -4.58
N HIS A 65 -27.13 -0.32 -5.10
CA HIS A 65 -28.58 -0.24 -5.25
C HIS A 65 -29.29 0.25 -3.97
N HIS A 66 -30.15 1.26 -4.12
CA HIS A 66 -31.05 1.72 -3.08
C HIS A 66 -31.95 0.57 -2.63
N CYS A 67 -31.81 0.16 -1.37
CA CYS A 67 -32.84 -0.56 -0.64
C CYS A 67 -33.31 0.36 0.51
N ALA A 68 -34.59 0.24 0.85
CA ALA A 68 -35.31 1.00 1.88
C ALA A 68 -34.57 1.04 3.25
N PRO A 69 -34.91 1.96 4.18
CA PRO A 69 -34.24 2.07 5.48
C PRO A 69 -34.63 0.90 6.39
N GLY A 70 -34.03 -0.27 6.14
CA GLY A 70 -33.99 -1.43 7.02
C GLY A 70 -32.53 -1.77 7.29
N ARG A 71 -32.22 -2.27 8.50
CA ARG A 71 -30.85 -2.62 8.93
C ARG A 71 -30.07 -3.29 7.79
N GLY A 72 -28.94 -2.68 7.41
CA GLY A 72 -28.11 -3.20 6.33
C GLY A 72 -27.76 -4.67 6.54
N LYS A 73 -27.79 -5.47 5.47
CA LYS A 73 -27.49 -6.90 5.54
C LYS A 73 -26.06 -7.11 6.04
N ARG A 74 -25.89 -7.77 7.19
CA ARG A 74 -24.56 -8.09 7.74
C ARG A 74 -23.75 -8.94 6.75
N LEU A 75 -22.46 -8.63 6.60
CA LEU A 75 -21.56 -9.38 5.75
C LEU A 75 -21.14 -10.68 6.46
N MET A 76 -21.50 -11.81 5.87
CA MET A 76 -21.26 -13.15 6.43
C MET A 76 -20.08 -13.79 5.72
N LEU A 77 -19.11 -14.31 6.49
CA LEU A 77 -17.93 -14.95 5.94
C LEU A 77 -18.29 -16.20 5.11
N SER A 78 -19.29 -16.98 5.53
CA SER A 78 -19.79 -18.16 4.80
C SER A 78 -20.28 -17.84 3.38
N ARG A 79 -20.64 -16.58 3.11
CA ARG A 79 -21.16 -16.11 1.82
C ARG A 79 -20.09 -15.47 0.94
N VAL A 80 -18.86 -15.34 1.43
CA VAL A 80 -17.74 -14.84 0.63
C VAL A 80 -17.13 -16.02 -0.12
N PHE A 81 -17.02 -15.88 -1.44
CA PHE A 81 -16.32 -16.87 -2.27
C PHE A 81 -14.84 -16.90 -1.88
N GLN A 82 -14.47 -17.92 -1.12
CA GLN A 82 -13.10 -18.14 -0.71
C GLN A 82 -12.84 -19.65 -0.64
N PRO A 83 -11.78 -20.18 -1.28
CA PRO A 83 -11.54 -21.62 -1.33
C PRO A 83 -11.53 -22.30 0.05
N GLN A 84 -11.01 -21.61 1.08
CA GLN A 84 -11.01 -22.10 2.47
C GLN A 84 -12.41 -22.16 3.10
N ASN A 85 -13.36 -21.35 2.64
CA ASN A 85 -14.75 -21.39 3.11
C ASN A 85 -15.57 -22.50 2.43
N LEU A 86 -15.09 -23.04 1.30
CA LEU A 86 -15.80 -24.03 0.49
C LEU A 86 -15.33 -25.47 0.75
N ARG A 87 -14.24 -25.66 1.50
CA ARG A 87 -13.65 -26.97 1.77
C ARG A 87 -13.57 -27.18 3.28
N GLU A 88 -14.50 -27.95 3.81
CA GLU A 88 -14.53 -28.28 5.24
C GLU A 88 -13.36 -29.18 5.68
N ASP A 89 -12.68 -29.87 4.73
CA ASP A 89 -11.75 -30.97 5.09
C ASP A 89 -10.45 -31.08 4.27
N GLN A 90 -10.11 -30.08 3.46
CA GLN A 90 -8.84 -30.08 2.72
C GLN A 90 -8.24 -28.68 2.71
N VAL A 91 -7.32 -28.44 3.65
CA VAL A 91 -6.20 -27.55 3.34
C VAL A 91 -5.59 -28.16 2.09
N LEU A 92 -5.73 -27.50 0.94
CA LEU A 92 -4.81 -27.77 -0.14
C LEU A 92 -3.44 -27.44 0.44
N SER A 93 -2.74 -28.46 0.90
CA SER A 93 -1.34 -28.55 0.55
C SER A 93 -1.37 -28.46 -0.97
N LEU A 94 -1.15 -27.27 -1.50
CA LEU A 94 -0.53 -27.16 -2.81
C LEU A 94 0.82 -27.86 -2.63
N GLU A 95 0.81 -29.19 -2.68
CA GLU A 95 1.98 -30.02 -2.95
C GLU A 95 2.34 -29.86 -4.44
N GLY A 96 2.31 -28.63 -4.94
CA GLY A 96 3.32 -28.23 -5.90
C GLY A 96 4.57 -28.08 -5.08
N LYS A 97 5.53 -28.99 -5.27
CA LYS A 97 6.86 -29.05 -4.65
C LYS A 97 7.16 -27.77 -3.87
N SER A 98 7.13 -27.85 -2.54
CA SER A 98 7.47 -26.72 -1.65
C SER A 98 8.84 -26.07 -1.97
N GLY A 99 9.68 -26.73 -2.77
CA GLY A 99 10.92 -26.19 -3.33
C GLY A 99 10.79 -25.18 -4.48
N ASP A 100 9.61 -24.97 -5.11
CA ASP A 100 9.42 -23.99 -6.21
C ASP A 100 8.75 -22.67 -5.78
N LEU A 101 8.23 -22.58 -4.55
CA LEU A 101 7.65 -21.34 -4.02
C LEU A 101 8.77 -20.48 -3.44
N THR A 102 9.10 -19.41 -4.15
CA THR A 102 10.37 -18.70 -3.99
C THR A 102 10.30 -17.48 -3.09
N CYS A 103 9.09 -16.96 -2.79
CA CYS A 103 8.91 -15.84 -1.85
C CYS A 103 7.71 -16.03 -0.90
N LYS A 104 7.75 -15.34 0.24
CA LYS A 104 6.77 -15.45 1.32
C LYS A 104 5.38 -14.99 0.88
N SER A 105 5.32 -13.85 0.18
CA SER A 105 4.08 -13.29 -0.38
C SER A 105 3.40 -14.25 -1.34
N GLN A 106 4.12 -14.85 -2.29
CA GLN A 106 3.56 -15.85 -3.21
C GLN A 106 2.98 -17.04 -2.45
N ARG A 107 3.73 -17.60 -1.50
CA ARG A 107 3.29 -18.75 -0.69
C ARG A 107 2.02 -18.41 0.09
N LEU A 108 2.03 -17.32 0.86
CA LEU A 108 0.89 -16.92 1.69
C LEU A 108 -0.34 -16.65 0.83
N MET A 109 -0.20 -15.86 -0.25
CA MET A 109 -1.32 -15.52 -1.13
C MET A 109 -1.96 -16.74 -1.79
N LEU A 110 -1.17 -17.76 -2.16
CA LEU A 110 -1.71 -19.02 -2.69
C LEU A 110 -2.39 -19.85 -1.59
N GLN A 111 -1.75 -19.99 -0.42
CA GLN A 111 -2.25 -20.82 0.68
C GLN A 111 -3.59 -20.35 1.24
N VAL A 112 -3.78 -19.04 1.37
CA VAL A 112 -5.06 -18.48 1.85
C VAL A 112 -6.09 -18.31 0.75
N GLY A 113 -5.72 -18.46 -0.52
CA GLY A 113 -6.61 -18.26 -1.66
C GLY A 113 -6.86 -16.78 -1.97
N LEU A 114 -5.83 -15.95 -1.88
CA LEU A 114 -5.86 -14.58 -2.40
C LEU A 114 -5.69 -14.55 -3.93
N ILE A 115 -4.82 -15.42 -4.43
CA ILE A 115 -4.60 -15.60 -5.87
C ILE A 115 -4.70 -17.07 -6.25
N HIS A 116 -5.08 -17.33 -7.50
CA HIS A 116 -5.08 -18.67 -8.08
C HIS A 116 -4.36 -18.64 -9.45
N PRO A 117 -3.39 -19.51 -9.73
CA PRO A 117 -2.73 -19.54 -11.04
C PRO A 117 -3.73 -19.83 -12.16
N ALA A 118 -3.69 -19.04 -13.24
CA ALA A 118 -4.49 -19.25 -14.44
C ALA A 118 -3.64 -19.87 -15.57
N SER A 119 -2.42 -19.36 -15.72
CA SER A 119 -1.37 -19.87 -16.61
C SER A 119 -0.01 -19.36 -16.11
N SER A 120 1.10 -19.71 -16.77
CA SER A 120 2.42 -19.23 -16.37
C SER A 120 2.47 -17.69 -16.37
N GLY A 121 2.72 -17.09 -15.20
CA GLY A 121 2.77 -15.63 -15.01
C GLY A 121 1.42 -14.92 -14.99
N CYS A 122 0.29 -15.63 -15.04
CA CYS A 122 -1.06 -15.04 -14.99
C CYS A 122 -1.86 -15.62 -13.83
N TYR A 123 -2.56 -14.76 -13.08
CA TYR A 123 -3.28 -15.14 -11.87
C TYR A 123 -4.71 -14.62 -11.87
N HIS A 124 -5.65 -15.44 -11.41
CA HIS A 124 -6.95 -14.98 -10.95
C HIS A 124 -6.78 -14.29 -9.59
N LEU A 125 -7.23 -13.04 -9.49
CA LEU A 125 -7.32 -12.32 -8.22
C LEU A 125 -8.68 -12.66 -7.59
N LEU A 126 -8.67 -13.21 -6.38
CA LEU A 126 -9.89 -13.61 -5.66
C LEU A 126 -10.47 -12.42 -4.86
N PRO A 127 -11.71 -12.50 -4.34
CA PRO A 127 -12.45 -11.33 -3.85
C PRO A 127 -11.69 -10.44 -2.85
N TYR A 128 -10.93 -11.04 -1.93
CA TYR A 128 -10.10 -10.30 -0.97
C TYR A 128 -9.02 -9.47 -1.67
N THR A 129 -8.32 -10.06 -2.63
CA THR A 129 -7.26 -9.40 -3.38
C THR A 129 -7.81 -8.34 -4.32
N VAL A 130 -8.94 -8.58 -4.97
CA VAL A 130 -9.62 -7.56 -5.78
C VAL A 130 -10.00 -6.37 -4.90
N ARG A 131 -10.58 -6.61 -3.72
CA ARG A 131 -10.95 -5.54 -2.79
C ARG A 131 -9.73 -4.75 -2.29
N ALA A 132 -8.63 -5.41 -1.92
CA ALA A 132 -7.40 -4.74 -1.51
C ALA A 132 -6.75 -3.94 -2.65
N MET A 133 -6.76 -4.51 -3.87
CA MET A 133 -6.28 -3.82 -5.07
C MET A 133 -7.11 -2.58 -5.36
N GLU A 134 -8.44 -2.65 -5.30
CA GLU A 134 -9.32 -1.49 -5.50
C GLU A 134 -9.08 -0.39 -4.46
N LYS A 135 -8.84 -0.76 -3.19
CA LYS A 135 -8.43 0.20 -2.15
C LYS A 135 -7.10 0.88 -2.51
N LEU A 136 -6.11 0.12 -2.97
CA LEU A 136 -4.83 0.68 -3.42
C LEU A 136 -5.03 1.64 -4.59
N VAL A 137 -5.86 1.28 -5.56
CA VAL A 137 -6.20 2.17 -6.68
C VAL A 137 -6.85 3.47 -6.17
N ARG A 138 -7.75 3.41 -5.19
CA ARG A 138 -8.35 4.62 -4.59
C ARG A 138 -7.31 5.51 -3.90
N VAL A 139 -6.37 4.94 -3.14
CA VAL A 139 -5.28 5.73 -2.52
C VAL A 139 -4.42 6.38 -3.60
N ILE A 140 -4.02 5.62 -4.63
CA ILE A 140 -3.25 6.14 -5.76
C ILE A 140 -4.02 7.27 -6.46
N ASP A 141 -5.32 7.11 -6.70
CA ASP A 141 -6.14 8.14 -7.31
C ASP A 141 -6.17 9.43 -6.48
N GLN A 142 -6.29 9.32 -5.16
CA GLN A 142 -6.24 10.49 -4.27
C GLN A 142 -4.91 11.24 -4.39
N GLU A 143 -3.77 10.53 -4.36
CA GLU A 143 -2.44 11.15 -4.49
C GLU A 143 -2.22 11.79 -5.87
N MET A 144 -2.62 11.10 -6.94
CA MET A 144 -2.45 11.63 -8.30
C MET A 144 -3.39 12.81 -8.57
N GLN A 145 -4.62 12.79 -8.08
CA GLN A 145 -5.56 13.91 -8.25
C GLN A 145 -5.19 15.11 -7.40
N ALA A 146 -4.60 14.91 -6.21
CA ALA A 146 -4.12 15.99 -5.35
C ALA A 146 -3.08 16.89 -6.04
N ILE A 147 -2.27 16.32 -6.95
CA ILE A 147 -1.28 17.05 -7.75
C ILE A 147 -1.83 17.54 -9.11
N GLY A 148 -3.14 17.45 -9.34
CA GLY A 148 -3.78 17.86 -10.61
C GLY A 148 -3.79 16.78 -11.70
N GLY A 149 -3.47 15.54 -11.36
CA GLY A 149 -3.54 14.40 -12.26
C GLY A 149 -4.96 14.11 -12.74
N GLN A 150 -5.10 13.91 -14.04
CA GLN A 150 -6.37 13.64 -14.73
C GLN A 150 -6.40 12.19 -15.20
N LYS A 151 -7.39 11.44 -14.73
CA LYS A 151 -7.51 10.02 -15.03
C LYS A 151 -8.11 9.78 -16.41
N VAL A 152 -7.41 9.04 -17.24
CA VAL A 152 -7.82 8.56 -18.57
C VAL A 152 -7.88 7.03 -18.60
N ASN A 153 -8.46 6.47 -19.65
CA ASN A 153 -8.48 5.02 -19.87
C ASN A 153 -8.15 4.74 -21.34
N MET A 154 -6.95 4.19 -21.59
CA MET A 154 -6.47 3.87 -22.92
C MET A 154 -6.62 2.38 -23.22
N PRO A 155 -6.90 2.00 -24.48
CA PRO A 155 -7.03 0.60 -24.86
C PRO A 155 -5.79 -0.24 -24.53
N SER A 156 -6.00 -1.50 -24.12
CA SER A 156 -4.91 -2.48 -24.00
C SER A 156 -4.38 -2.95 -25.36
N LEU A 157 -5.19 -2.90 -26.41
CA LEU A 157 -4.76 -3.19 -27.78
C LEU A 157 -4.20 -1.92 -28.42
N SER A 158 -2.90 -1.89 -28.65
CA SER A 158 -2.22 -0.77 -29.30
C SER A 158 -1.87 -1.11 -30.76
N PRO A 159 -2.16 -0.22 -31.73
CA PRO A 159 -1.80 -0.43 -33.13
C PRO A 159 -0.28 -0.52 -33.33
N ALA A 160 0.18 -1.45 -34.17
CA ALA A 160 1.60 -1.63 -34.47
C ALA A 160 2.25 -0.39 -35.09
N GLU A 161 1.49 0.40 -35.85
CA GLU A 161 1.96 1.65 -36.50
C GLU A 161 2.58 2.63 -35.50
N LEU A 162 1.96 2.79 -34.33
CA LEU A 162 2.46 3.68 -33.27
C LEU A 162 3.83 3.22 -32.75
N TRP A 163 3.98 1.92 -32.51
CA TRP A 163 5.21 1.31 -31.99
C TRP A 163 6.34 1.25 -33.03
N ARG A 164 5.98 1.17 -34.32
CA ARG A 164 6.95 1.28 -35.41
C ARG A 164 7.48 2.69 -35.55
N ALA A 165 6.63 3.70 -35.36
CA ALA A 165 7.05 5.11 -35.41
C ALA A 165 8.15 5.42 -34.38
N THR A 166 8.14 4.74 -33.23
CA THR A 166 9.16 4.88 -32.17
C THR A 166 10.29 3.85 -32.26
N ASN A 167 10.30 2.99 -33.29
CA ASN A 167 11.20 1.85 -33.43
C ASN A 167 11.14 0.83 -32.27
N ARG A 168 10.16 0.94 -31.36
CA ARG A 168 10.03 0.05 -30.20
C ARG A 168 9.36 -1.29 -30.53
N TRP A 169 8.68 -1.38 -31.68
CA TRP A 169 8.06 -2.63 -32.14
C TRP A 169 9.04 -3.79 -32.24
N ASP A 170 10.24 -3.53 -32.77
CA ASP A 170 11.28 -4.55 -32.95
C ASP A 170 12.28 -4.56 -31.78
N LEU A 171 12.58 -3.39 -31.20
CA LEU A 171 13.50 -3.26 -30.07
C LEU A 171 13.03 -3.99 -28.81
N MET A 172 11.72 -4.05 -28.54
CA MET A 172 11.18 -4.83 -27.43
C MET A 172 11.22 -6.35 -27.66
N GLY A 173 11.50 -6.80 -28.89
CA GLY A 173 11.72 -8.20 -29.21
C GLY A 173 10.58 -9.12 -28.78
N LYS A 174 10.94 -10.18 -28.04
CA LYS A 174 10.03 -11.26 -27.62
C LYS A 174 9.15 -10.89 -26.43
N GLU A 175 9.48 -9.84 -25.68
CA GLU A 175 8.68 -9.42 -24.53
C GLU A 175 7.36 -8.73 -24.95
N LEU A 176 7.30 -8.25 -26.19
CA LEU A 176 6.11 -7.61 -26.74
C LEU A 176 5.15 -8.66 -27.32
N LEU A 177 3.98 -8.82 -26.70
CA LEU A 177 2.93 -9.72 -27.19
C LEU A 177 2.26 -9.11 -28.44
N LYS A 178 2.60 -9.66 -29.60
CA LYS A 178 2.09 -9.25 -30.92
C LYS A 178 0.87 -10.07 -31.32
N LEU A 179 -0.13 -9.42 -31.88
CA LEU A 179 -1.41 -9.98 -32.31
C LEU A 179 -1.76 -9.49 -33.72
N ARG A 180 -2.59 -10.27 -34.42
CA ARG A 180 -3.15 -9.90 -35.72
C ARG A 180 -4.66 -10.11 -35.69
N ASP A 181 -5.43 -9.12 -36.13
CA ASP A 181 -6.88 -9.26 -36.22
C ASP A 181 -7.31 -10.06 -37.47
N ARG A 182 -8.62 -10.30 -37.58
CA ARG A 182 -9.21 -11.05 -38.72
C ARG A 182 -9.03 -10.37 -40.09
N HIS A 183 -8.67 -9.09 -40.10
CA HIS A 183 -8.41 -8.30 -41.31
C HIS A 183 -6.92 -8.17 -41.61
N GLY A 184 -6.06 -8.85 -40.85
CA GLY A 184 -4.61 -8.83 -41.03
C GLY A 184 -3.92 -7.62 -40.42
N LYS A 185 -4.63 -6.75 -39.68
CA LYS A 185 -4.04 -5.60 -39.01
C LYS A 185 -3.33 -6.03 -37.74
N GLU A 186 -2.16 -5.44 -37.49
CA GLU A 186 -1.26 -5.83 -36.41
C GLU A 186 -1.39 -4.91 -35.20
N TYR A 187 -1.37 -5.54 -34.03
CA TYR A 187 -1.49 -4.90 -32.73
C TYR A 187 -0.49 -5.51 -31.76
N CYS A 188 -0.24 -4.83 -30.66
CA CYS A 188 0.33 -5.45 -29.48
C CYS A 188 -0.61 -5.28 -28.27
N LEU A 189 -0.49 -6.17 -27.30
CA LEU A 189 -1.00 -5.90 -25.96
C LEU A 189 -0.02 -4.94 -25.27
N GLY A 190 -0.49 -3.75 -24.91
CA GLY A 190 0.34 -2.66 -24.41
C GLY A 190 1.11 -3.05 -23.14
N PRO A 191 2.46 -3.10 -23.17
CA PRO A 191 3.28 -3.22 -21.97
C PRO A 191 3.42 -1.88 -21.22
N THR A 192 3.15 -0.78 -21.94
CA THR A 192 3.13 0.64 -21.53
C THR A 192 2.45 1.44 -22.67
N HIS A 193 2.29 2.76 -22.51
CA HIS A 193 1.44 3.61 -23.35
C HIS A 193 2.08 4.94 -23.79
N GLU A 194 3.42 5.09 -23.82
CA GLU A 194 4.07 6.35 -24.25
C GLU A 194 3.62 6.78 -25.65
N GLU A 195 3.55 5.85 -26.61
CA GLU A 195 3.13 6.14 -27.98
C GLU A 195 1.66 6.57 -28.06
N ALA A 196 0.78 5.83 -27.39
CA ALA A 196 -0.66 6.02 -27.45
C ALA A 196 -1.07 7.38 -26.85
N ILE A 197 -0.51 7.75 -25.70
CA ILE A 197 -0.82 9.03 -25.05
C ILE A 197 -0.24 10.21 -25.82
N THR A 198 0.96 10.06 -26.40
CA THR A 198 1.58 11.13 -27.20
C THR A 198 0.78 11.37 -28.46
N ALA A 199 0.36 10.31 -29.16
CA ALA A 199 -0.52 10.42 -30.33
C ALA A 199 -1.88 11.07 -29.96
N LEU A 200 -2.43 10.76 -28.79
CA LEU A 200 -3.65 11.40 -28.29
C LEU A 200 -3.46 12.91 -28.09
N VAL A 201 -2.39 13.32 -27.41
CA VAL A 201 -2.11 14.76 -27.19
C VAL A 201 -1.80 15.47 -28.50
N ALA A 202 -1.03 14.85 -29.40
CA ALA A 202 -0.73 15.39 -30.72
C ALA A 202 -1.96 15.57 -31.62
N SER A 203 -3.03 14.79 -31.39
CA SER A 203 -4.29 14.96 -32.14
C SER A 203 -4.99 16.30 -31.84
N GLN A 204 -4.60 16.99 -30.76
CA GLN A 204 -5.12 18.30 -30.38
C GLN A 204 -4.37 19.41 -31.14
N LYS A 205 -4.99 19.96 -32.18
CA LYS A 205 -4.33 20.86 -33.15
C LYS A 205 -3.92 22.24 -32.62
N THR A 206 -4.45 22.68 -31.48
CA THR A 206 -4.31 24.07 -31.00
C THR A 206 -4.06 24.13 -29.49
N LEU A 207 -3.04 23.42 -29.01
CA LEU A 207 -2.61 23.53 -27.61
C LEU A 207 -1.85 24.85 -27.38
N SER A 208 -2.14 25.53 -26.28
CA SER A 208 -1.43 26.71 -25.81
C SER A 208 -0.60 26.38 -24.58
N TYR A 209 0.55 27.05 -24.40
CA TYR A 209 1.37 26.92 -23.19
C TYR A 209 0.58 27.17 -21.90
N LYS A 210 -0.51 27.96 -21.94
CA LYS A 210 -1.38 28.25 -20.79
C LYS A 210 -2.16 27.04 -20.29
N GLN A 211 -2.27 25.99 -21.10
CA GLN A 211 -2.96 24.76 -20.73
C GLN A 211 -2.02 23.75 -20.07
N LEU A 212 -0.70 23.92 -20.23
CA LEU A 212 0.31 23.05 -19.65
C LEU A 212 0.62 23.49 -18.21
N PRO A 213 0.96 22.56 -17.30
CA PRO A 213 1.24 21.14 -17.58
C PRO A 213 -0.01 20.26 -17.64
N PHE A 214 0.01 19.24 -18.49
CA PHE A 214 -0.95 18.14 -18.41
C PHE A 214 -0.33 16.96 -17.65
N LEU A 215 -1.05 16.41 -16.68
CA LEU A 215 -0.69 15.21 -15.94
C LEU A 215 -1.77 14.16 -16.21
N LEU A 216 -1.55 13.27 -17.19
CA LEU A 216 -2.56 12.30 -17.63
C LEU A 216 -2.17 10.90 -17.14
N TYR A 217 -3.05 10.21 -16.43
CA TYR A 217 -2.72 8.89 -15.89
C TYR A 217 -3.85 7.87 -16.04
N GLN A 218 -3.52 6.59 -16.02
CA GLN A 218 -4.49 5.51 -16.00
C GLN A 218 -4.07 4.43 -15.01
N VAL A 219 -5.02 3.57 -14.62
CA VAL A 219 -4.72 2.36 -13.86
C VAL A 219 -5.33 1.18 -14.59
N THR A 220 -4.52 0.50 -15.39
CA THR A 220 -5.00 -0.56 -16.30
C THR A 220 -4.04 -1.75 -16.32
N ARG A 221 -4.52 -2.86 -16.90
CA ARG A 221 -3.71 -4.05 -17.12
C ARG A 221 -2.67 -3.83 -18.21
N LYS A 222 -1.48 -4.34 -17.96
CA LYS A 222 -0.35 -4.35 -18.87
C LYS A 222 0.09 -5.78 -19.10
N PHE A 223 0.74 -6.01 -20.23
CA PHE A 223 1.16 -7.33 -20.65
C PHE A 223 2.63 -7.30 -21.09
N ARG A 224 3.46 -8.16 -20.49
CA ARG A 224 4.86 -8.37 -20.88
C ARG A 224 5.11 -9.87 -20.95
N ASP A 225 5.66 -10.36 -22.06
CA ASP A 225 5.96 -11.79 -22.22
C ASP A 225 7.25 -12.17 -21.48
N GLU A 226 7.22 -12.03 -20.16
CA GLU A 226 8.34 -12.33 -19.27
C GLU A 226 8.81 -13.78 -19.49
N PRO A 227 10.08 -14.01 -19.90
CA PRO A 227 10.58 -15.34 -20.24
C PRO A 227 10.57 -16.31 -19.05
N ARG A 228 10.71 -15.80 -17.82
CA ARG A 228 10.67 -16.62 -16.59
C ARG A 228 9.83 -15.94 -15.51
N PRO A 229 8.48 -16.02 -15.60
CA PRO A 229 7.60 -15.46 -14.59
C PRO A 229 7.82 -16.17 -13.26
N ARG A 230 7.96 -15.41 -12.18
CA ARG A 230 8.31 -15.91 -10.84
C ARG A 230 7.75 -15.02 -9.73
N PHE A 231 7.83 -15.48 -8.49
CA PHE A 231 7.44 -14.70 -7.31
C PHE A 231 5.99 -14.19 -7.30
N GLY A 232 5.04 -14.98 -7.82
CA GLY A 232 3.62 -14.61 -7.79
C GLY A 232 3.32 -13.34 -8.59
N LEU A 233 2.73 -12.34 -7.92
CA LEU A 233 2.39 -11.04 -8.53
C LEU A 233 3.58 -10.08 -8.65
N LEU A 234 4.76 -10.42 -8.10
CA LEU A 234 5.94 -9.56 -8.21
C LEU A 234 6.50 -9.54 -9.64
N ARG A 235 6.48 -10.70 -10.33
CA ARG A 235 7.00 -10.85 -11.70
C ARG A 235 6.12 -11.78 -12.53
N GLY A 236 4.97 -11.25 -12.95
CA GLY A 236 4.02 -11.90 -13.85
C GLY A 236 4.08 -11.39 -15.29
N ARG A 237 3.25 -11.97 -16.15
CA ARG A 237 3.07 -11.56 -17.56
C ARG A 237 1.90 -10.60 -17.74
N GLU A 238 0.85 -10.74 -16.93
CA GLU A 238 -0.28 -9.82 -16.85
C GLU A 238 -0.32 -9.19 -15.47
N PHE A 239 -0.34 -7.86 -15.39
CA PHE A 239 -0.30 -7.12 -14.13
C PHE A 239 -1.00 -5.77 -14.22
N TYR A 240 -1.44 -5.22 -13.08
CA TYR A 240 -1.97 -3.86 -13.04
C TYR A 240 -0.85 -2.87 -12.79
N MET A 241 -0.90 -1.76 -13.53
CA MET A 241 0.03 -0.64 -13.40
C MET A 241 -0.72 0.67 -13.43
N LYS A 242 -0.30 1.61 -12.59
CA LYS A 242 -0.60 3.03 -12.76
C LYS A 242 0.52 3.67 -13.54
N ASP A 243 0.23 4.11 -14.74
CA ASP A 243 1.11 4.84 -15.64
C ASP A 243 0.58 6.26 -15.82
N MET A 244 1.43 7.25 -15.53
CA MET A 244 1.17 8.67 -15.75
C MET A 244 2.16 9.22 -16.78
N TYR A 245 1.69 10.15 -17.59
CA TYR A 245 2.46 10.84 -18.61
C TYR A 245 2.22 12.34 -18.50
N THR A 246 3.30 13.12 -18.47
CA THR A 246 3.23 14.57 -18.33
C THR A 246 3.65 15.26 -19.61
N PHE A 247 3.08 16.44 -19.85
CA PHE A 247 3.40 17.30 -20.98
C PHE A 247 3.62 18.72 -20.45
N ASP A 248 4.83 19.21 -20.57
CA ASP A 248 5.31 20.43 -19.97
C ASP A 248 5.84 21.39 -21.05
N SER A 249 5.80 22.70 -20.76
CA SER A 249 6.16 23.74 -21.74
C SER A 249 7.67 24.00 -21.86
N SER A 250 8.46 23.56 -20.89
CA SER A 250 9.92 23.71 -20.92
C SER A 250 10.61 22.65 -20.06
N PRO A 251 11.93 22.43 -20.23
CA PRO A 251 12.68 21.48 -19.41
C PRO A 251 12.62 21.79 -17.91
N GLU A 252 12.61 23.08 -17.54
CA GLU A 252 12.49 23.54 -16.16
C GLU A 252 11.13 23.17 -15.56
N ALA A 253 10.06 23.41 -16.32
CA ALA A 253 8.71 23.02 -15.92
C ALA A 253 8.61 21.49 -15.77
N ALA A 254 9.16 20.73 -16.71
CA ALA A 254 9.18 19.27 -16.64
C ALA A 254 9.92 18.74 -15.41
N ARG A 255 11.03 19.38 -14.99
CA ARG A 255 11.74 19.02 -13.75
C ARG A 255 10.91 19.34 -12.50
N GLN A 256 10.16 20.44 -12.49
CA GLN A 256 9.25 20.77 -11.39
C GLN A 256 8.13 19.74 -11.28
N THR A 257 7.50 19.39 -12.41
CA THR A 257 6.48 18.34 -12.49
C THR A 257 7.04 16.98 -12.08
N TYR A 258 8.26 16.64 -12.49
CA TYR A 258 8.94 15.42 -12.08
C TYR A 258 9.10 15.33 -10.56
N SER A 259 9.60 16.39 -9.91
CA SER A 259 9.73 16.43 -8.45
C SER A 259 8.37 16.30 -7.76
N LEU A 260 7.35 17.01 -8.26
CA LEU A 260 5.98 16.94 -7.73
C LEU A 260 5.42 15.50 -7.75
N VAL A 261 5.60 14.77 -8.86
CA VAL A 261 5.13 13.38 -8.96
C VAL A 261 5.95 12.45 -8.05
N CYS A 262 7.27 12.65 -7.93
CA CYS A 262 8.09 11.90 -6.99
C CYS A 262 7.65 12.11 -5.52
N ASP A 263 7.29 13.34 -5.14
CA ASP A 263 6.83 13.64 -3.79
C ASP A 263 5.45 13.03 -3.51
N ALA A 264 4.58 12.96 -4.51
CA ALA A 264 3.31 12.23 -4.42
C ALA A 264 3.52 10.71 -4.25
N TYR A 265 4.56 10.14 -4.88
CA TYR A 265 4.92 8.73 -4.65
C TYR A 265 5.45 8.50 -3.24
N ASN A 266 6.30 9.37 -2.71
CA ASN A 266 6.76 9.30 -1.32
C ASN A 266 5.56 9.33 -0.36
N SER A 267 4.66 10.29 -0.56
CA SER A 267 3.43 10.44 0.24
C SER A 267 2.53 9.20 0.18
N LEU A 268 2.39 8.58 -1.01
CA LEU A 268 1.68 7.32 -1.18
C LEU A 268 2.29 6.21 -0.30
N PHE A 269 3.61 6.00 -0.39
CA PHE A 269 4.26 4.91 0.36
C PHE A 269 4.24 5.16 1.87
N ASP A 270 4.38 6.42 2.31
CA ASP A 270 4.23 6.81 3.71
C ASP A 270 2.84 6.52 4.24
N ARG A 271 1.78 6.86 3.47
CA ARG A 271 0.38 6.53 3.82
C ARG A 271 0.12 5.03 3.90
N LEU A 272 0.82 4.24 3.09
CA LEU A 272 0.75 2.77 3.14
C LEU A 272 1.61 2.18 4.27
N GLY A 273 2.40 2.99 4.98
CA GLY A 273 3.33 2.53 6.00
C GLY A 273 4.47 1.68 5.43
N LEU A 274 4.84 1.91 4.18
CA LEU A 274 5.90 1.18 3.48
C LEU A 274 7.14 2.07 3.35
N GLN A 275 8.26 1.63 3.94
CA GLN A 275 9.52 2.36 3.91
C GLN A 275 10.19 2.19 2.53
N CYS A 276 9.83 3.04 1.58
CA CYS A 276 10.36 3.03 0.23
C CYS A 276 11.56 3.97 0.08
N VAL A 277 12.57 3.55 -0.67
CA VAL A 277 13.77 4.35 -0.96
C VAL A 277 13.74 4.75 -2.42
N LYS A 278 13.79 6.05 -2.69
CA LYS A 278 13.99 6.59 -4.03
C LYS A 278 15.47 6.48 -4.40
N VAL A 279 15.78 5.69 -5.43
CA VAL A 279 17.15 5.45 -5.91
C VAL A 279 17.32 6.02 -7.32
N GLN A 280 18.47 6.63 -7.60
CA GLN A 280 18.81 7.02 -8.97
C GLN A 280 18.97 5.76 -9.84
N ALA A 281 18.42 5.78 -11.06
CA ALA A 281 18.35 4.61 -11.93
C ALA A 281 18.76 4.92 -13.38
N ASP A 282 18.99 3.87 -14.16
CA ASP A 282 19.26 3.99 -15.60
C ASP A 282 17.98 4.36 -16.37
N VAL A 283 18.13 4.98 -17.54
CA VAL A 283 17.00 5.37 -18.39
C VAL A 283 16.50 4.23 -19.30
N GLY A 284 17.30 3.19 -19.49
CA GLY A 284 16.96 1.96 -20.19
C GLY A 284 16.39 2.15 -21.61
N SER A 285 15.56 1.21 -22.03
CA SER A 285 14.88 1.24 -23.35
C SER A 285 13.79 2.31 -23.46
N ILE A 286 13.22 2.71 -22.32
CA ILE A 286 12.29 3.84 -22.22
C ILE A 286 12.99 5.13 -22.65
N GLY A 287 14.29 5.27 -22.36
CA GLY A 287 15.13 6.41 -22.68
C GLY A 287 14.81 7.63 -21.81
N GLY A 288 15.51 8.74 -22.05
CA GLY A 288 15.30 9.99 -21.31
C GLY A 288 16.60 10.59 -20.81
N MET A 289 16.48 11.56 -19.91
CA MET A 289 17.60 12.32 -19.34
C MET A 289 17.81 12.05 -17.84
N MET A 290 16.76 11.62 -17.13
CA MET A 290 16.80 11.37 -15.70
C MET A 290 15.81 10.26 -15.34
N SER A 291 16.18 9.41 -14.39
CA SER A 291 15.40 8.26 -13.98
C SER A 291 15.60 7.97 -12.49
N HIS A 292 14.52 7.62 -11.80
CA HIS A 292 14.55 7.15 -10.42
C HIS A 292 13.61 5.97 -10.22
N GLU A 293 14.08 4.97 -9.50
CA GLU A 293 13.28 3.82 -9.05
C GLU A 293 12.87 4.01 -7.58
N PHE A 294 11.72 3.46 -7.24
CA PHE A 294 11.19 3.40 -5.89
C PHE A 294 11.32 1.95 -5.43
N GLN A 295 12.28 1.71 -4.55
CA GLN A 295 12.70 0.39 -4.10
C GLN A 295 12.20 0.12 -2.68
N LEU A 296 11.54 -1.01 -2.45
CA LEU A 296 11.25 -1.50 -1.11
C LEU A 296 12.38 -2.42 -0.64
N PRO A 297 13.17 -2.04 0.38
CA PRO A 297 14.33 -2.82 0.81
C PRO A 297 13.91 -4.20 1.33
N MET A 298 14.27 -5.27 0.61
CA MET A 298 13.98 -6.66 0.95
C MET A 298 14.95 -7.62 0.25
N ASP A 299 15.37 -8.68 0.93
CA ASP A 299 16.36 -9.65 0.41
C ASP A 299 15.86 -10.46 -0.80
N VAL A 300 14.54 -10.62 -0.93
CA VAL A 300 13.91 -11.28 -2.09
C VAL A 300 13.88 -10.39 -3.33
N GLY A 301 14.18 -9.10 -3.15
CA GLY A 301 14.34 -8.14 -4.22
C GLY A 301 15.36 -8.58 -5.26
N GLU A 302 15.03 -8.38 -6.53
CA GLU A 302 15.94 -8.72 -7.63
C GLU A 302 16.98 -7.64 -7.86
N ASP A 303 16.63 -6.39 -7.54
CA ASP A 303 17.48 -5.24 -7.75
C ASP A 303 18.42 -5.04 -6.58
N GLN A 304 19.64 -4.61 -6.89
CA GLN A 304 20.63 -4.22 -5.90
C GLN A 304 20.88 -2.72 -6.02
N PHE A 305 20.83 -2.04 -4.89
CA PHE A 305 21.10 -0.61 -4.83
C PHE A 305 22.00 -0.28 -3.64
N ALA A 306 22.74 0.80 -3.78
CA ALA A 306 23.60 1.34 -2.74
C ALA A 306 22.90 2.48 -2.01
N VAL A 307 22.97 2.48 -0.68
CA VAL A 307 22.49 3.56 0.18
C VAL A 307 23.67 4.08 0.98
N CYS A 308 23.82 5.40 1.05
CA CYS A 308 24.75 6.02 1.97
C CYS A 308 24.06 6.19 3.35
N PRO A 309 24.64 5.71 4.46
CA PRO A 309 24.10 5.97 5.78
C PRO A 309 24.46 7.38 6.28
N SER A 310 25.48 8.02 5.70
CA SER A 310 25.98 9.34 6.12
C SER A 310 25.28 10.51 5.43
N CYS A 311 24.55 10.27 4.34
CA CYS A 311 23.76 11.27 3.63
C CYS A 311 22.60 10.60 2.88
N SER A 312 21.70 11.36 2.26
CA SER A 312 20.52 10.80 1.58
C SER A 312 20.79 10.22 0.17
N PHE A 313 22.05 9.97 -0.20
CA PHE A 313 22.38 9.44 -1.53
C PHE A 313 22.01 7.97 -1.64
N SER A 314 21.25 7.63 -2.69
CA SER A 314 20.95 6.25 -3.07
C SER A 314 20.93 6.08 -4.59
N ALA A 315 21.52 4.99 -5.09
CA ALA A 315 21.62 4.72 -6.52
C ALA A 315 21.56 3.21 -6.79
N ASN A 316 20.93 2.84 -7.91
CA ASN A 316 20.95 1.47 -8.40
C ASN A 316 22.41 1.09 -8.74
N MET A 317 22.82 -0.13 -8.38
CA MET A 317 24.17 -0.62 -8.61
C MET A 317 24.57 -0.60 -10.09
N GLU A 318 23.61 -0.69 -11.02
CA GLU A 318 23.85 -0.59 -12.47
C GLU A 318 24.32 0.81 -12.90
N THR A 319 24.03 1.84 -12.11
CA THR A 319 24.42 3.24 -12.39
C THR A 319 25.76 3.64 -11.76
N LEU A 320 26.31 2.82 -10.88
CA LEU A 320 27.57 3.09 -10.20
C LEU A 320 28.74 2.42 -10.93
N ASP A 321 29.85 3.14 -11.04
CA ASP A 321 31.09 2.53 -11.52
C ASP A 321 31.54 1.42 -10.55
N LEU A 322 31.99 0.29 -11.09
CA LEU A 322 32.41 -0.89 -10.30
C LEU A 322 33.54 -0.57 -9.30
N SER A 323 34.30 0.50 -9.53
CA SER A 323 35.37 1.00 -8.65
C SER A 323 34.87 1.92 -7.53
N GLN A 324 33.62 2.40 -7.60
CA GLN A 324 33.08 3.40 -6.71
C GLN A 324 32.61 2.76 -5.38
N ARG A 325 33.49 2.82 -4.38
CA ARG A 325 33.22 2.29 -3.02
C ARG A 325 32.64 3.33 -2.05
N ASN A 326 32.82 4.62 -2.37
CA ASN A 326 32.43 5.73 -1.51
C ASN A 326 31.30 6.53 -2.15
N CYS A 327 30.47 7.12 -1.31
CA CYS A 327 29.37 7.96 -1.71
C CYS A 327 29.88 9.18 -2.51
N PRO A 328 29.38 9.44 -3.73
CA PRO A 328 29.81 10.60 -4.52
C PRO A 328 29.48 11.93 -3.84
N ALA A 329 28.43 11.98 -3.02
CA ALA A 329 27.97 13.20 -2.37
C ALA A 329 28.78 13.58 -1.12
N CYS A 330 29.18 12.60 -0.30
CA CYS A 330 29.80 12.88 1.00
C CYS A 330 31.07 12.07 1.29
N GLN A 331 31.53 11.24 0.35
CA GLN A 331 32.70 10.35 0.47
C GLN A 331 32.60 9.29 1.60
N GLY A 332 31.44 9.17 2.26
CA GLY A 332 31.17 8.12 3.25
C GLY A 332 31.00 6.73 2.63
N PRO A 333 30.97 5.66 3.44
CA PRO A 333 30.79 4.30 2.92
C PRO A 333 29.41 4.13 2.29
N LEU A 334 29.31 3.25 1.28
CA LEU A 334 28.04 2.82 0.69
C LEU A 334 27.67 1.42 1.20
N THR A 335 26.41 1.23 1.59
CA THR A 335 25.85 -0.07 1.98
C THR A 335 25.01 -0.62 0.84
N LYS A 336 25.30 -1.86 0.42
CA LYS A 336 24.53 -2.56 -0.60
C LYS A 336 23.31 -3.22 0.02
N THR A 337 22.16 -3.02 -0.60
CA THR A 337 20.87 -3.56 -0.18
C THR A 337 20.14 -4.12 -1.40
N LYS A 338 19.26 -5.10 -1.19
CA LYS A 338 18.34 -5.60 -2.22
C LYS A 338 16.97 -4.97 -2.08
N GLY A 339 16.23 -4.84 -3.17
CA GLY A 339 14.87 -4.30 -3.12
C GLY A 339 13.95 -4.76 -4.22
N ILE A 340 12.67 -4.55 -3.95
CA ILE A 340 11.58 -4.75 -4.90
C ILE A 340 11.22 -3.39 -5.48
N GLU A 341 11.46 -3.21 -6.79
CA GLU A 341 11.05 -2.02 -7.52
C GLU A 341 9.53 -1.95 -7.61
N VAL A 342 8.93 -1.00 -6.90
CA VAL A 342 7.48 -0.77 -6.87
C VAL A 342 7.02 0.40 -7.73
N GLY A 343 7.95 1.23 -8.18
CA GLY A 343 7.70 2.35 -9.07
C GLY A 343 8.94 2.81 -9.80
N HIS A 344 8.73 3.46 -10.93
CA HIS A 344 9.79 4.01 -11.78
C HIS A 344 9.31 5.31 -12.39
N THR A 345 10.17 6.33 -12.37
CA THR A 345 9.89 7.65 -12.91
C THR A 345 10.98 8.06 -13.88
N PHE A 346 10.60 8.56 -15.05
CA PHE A 346 11.51 8.98 -16.12
C PHE A 346 11.18 10.40 -16.59
N TYR A 347 12.20 11.21 -16.82
CA TYR A 347 12.11 12.42 -17.62
C TYR A 347 12.54 12.09 -19.05
N LEU A 348 11.59 12.07 -19.98
CA LEU A 348 11.75 11.59 -21.36
C LEU A 348 12.25 12.67 -22.32
N GLY A 349 12.16 13.94 -21.92
CA GLY A 349 12.42 15.09 -22.80
C GLY A 349 11.44 15.12 -23.98
N THR A 350 11.95 15.40 -25.17
CA THR A 350 11.14 15.45 -26.41
C THR A 350 11.17 14.15 -27.22
N LYS A 351 11.58 13.01 -26.63
CA LYS A 351 11.77 11.74 -27.34
C LYS A 351 10.53 11.31 -28.13
N TYR A 352 9.35 11.32 -27.51
CA TYR A 352 8.10 10.90 -28.15
C TYR A 352 7.39 12.06 -28.84
N SER A 353 7.40 13.25 -28.23
CA SER A 353 6.73 14.44 -28.79
C SER A 353 7.30 14.83 -30.15
N SER A 354 8.61 14.69 -30.38
CA SER A 354 9.24 14.93 -31.68
C SER A 354 8.77 13.97 -32.78
N ILE A 355 8.48 12.70 -32.43
CA ILE A 355 8.05 11.66 -33.38
C ILE A 355 6.59 11.85 -33.79
N PHE A 356 5.72 12.11 -32.81
CA PHE A 356 4.27 12.27 -33.05
C PHE A 356 3.84 13.70 -33.30
N ASN A 357 4.78 14.65 -33.31
CA ASN A 357 4.54 16.08 -33.45
C ASN A 357 3.59 16.65 -32.38
N ALA A 358 3.76 16.23 -31.12
CA ALA A 358 3.00 16.77 -29.99
C ALA A 358 3.52 18.17 -29.64
N GLN A 359 2.91 19.18 -30.27
CA GLN A 359 3.30 20.59 -30.18
C GLN A 359 2.28 21.44 -29.43
N PHE A 360 2.74 22.57 -28.90
CA PHE A 360 1.92 23.65 -28.37
C PHE A 360 2.43 25.01 -28.86
N ILE A 361 1.58 26.04 -28.81
CA ILE A 361 1.96 27.43 -29.08
C ILE A 361 2.55 28.05 -27.81
N ASN A 362 3.83 28.42 -27.89
CA ASN A 362 4.58 29.00 -26.78
C ASN A 362 4.22 30.47 -26.51
N VAL A 363 4.86 31.05 -25.49
CA VAL A 363 4.67 32.47 -25.08
C VAL A 363 4.97 33.48 -26.19
N HIS A 364 5.76 33.09 -27.20
CA HIS A 364 6.12 33.91 -28.36
C HIS A 364 5.22 33.65 -29.59
N GLY A 365 4.15 32.87 -29.44
CA GLY A 365 3.25 32.53 -30.54
C GLY A 365 3.82 31.52 -31.55
N LYS A 366 4.91 30.83 -31.21
CA LYS A 366 5.55 29.84 -32.09
C LYS A 366 5.25 28.40 -31.64
N PRO A 367 5.14 27.44 -32.56
CA PRO A 367 5.06 26.03 -32.20
C PRO A 367 6.32 25.57 -31.45
N SER A 368 6.16 24.76 -30.42
CA SER A 368 7.24 24.13 -29.64
C SER A 368 6.81 22.72 -29.24
N LEU A 369 7.75 21.78 -29.18
CA LEU A 369 7.49 20.41 -28.74
C LEU A 369 7.27 20.37 -27.23
N ALA A 370 6.31 19.58 -26.78
CA ALA A 370 6.10 19.35 -25.36
C ALA A 370 7.23 18.51 -24.75
N GLU A 371 7.72 18.91 -23.59
CA GLU A 371 8.61 18.11 -22.76
C GLU A 371 7.80 17.05 -22.02
N MET A 372 8.32 15.83 -21.93
CA MET A 372 7.56 14.70 -21.40
C MET A 372 8.22 14.01 -20.22
N GLY A 373 7.40 13.52 -19.30
CA GLY A 373 7.76 12.55 -18.26
C GLY A 373 6.86 11.32 -18.29
N CYS A 374 7.33 10.18 -17.80
CA CYS A 374 6.48 9.01 -17.53
C CYS A 374 6.74 8.41 -16.14
N TYR A 375 5.67 7.98 -15.48
CA TYR A 375 5.70 7.61 -14.06
C TYR A 375 4.83 6.37 -13.82
N GLY A 376 5.49 5.24 -13.58
CA GLY A 376 4.89 3.93 -13.35
C GLY A 376 4.83 3.55 -11.86
N LEU A 377 3.73 2.91 -11.44
CA LEU A 377 3.61 2.16 -10.17
C LEU A 377 3.03 0.79 -10.48
N GLY A 378 3.72 -0.29 -10.08
CA GLY A 378 3.22 -1.65 -10.25
C GLY A 378 2.16 -1.97 -9.19
N VAL A 379 0.88 -1.72 -9.47
CA VAL A 379 -0.21 -1.85 -8.46
C VAL A 379 -0.28 -3.24 -7.85
N THR A 380 -0.31 -4.30 -8.67
CA THR A 380 -0.31 -5.68 -8.17
C THR A 380 1.01 -6.06 -7.51
N ARG A 381 2.13 -5.46 -7.96
CA ARG A 381 3.45 -5.67 -7.37
C ARG A 381 3.55 -5.03 -5.98
N ILE A 382 3.07 -3.80 -5.79
CA ILE A 382 2.98 -3.11 -4.49
C ILE A 382 2.19 -3.96 -3.50
N LEU A 383 1.08 -4.55 -3.94
CA LEU A 383 0.24 -5.39 -3.08
C LEU A 383 1.01 -6.62 -2.56
N ALA A 384 1.70 -7.34 -3.45
CA ALA A 384 2.51 -8.48 -3.05
C ALA A 384 3.74 -8.08 -2.23
N ALA A 385 4.40 -6.96 -2.58
CA ALA A 385 5.55 -6.45 -1.84
C ALA A 385 5.16 -6.02 -0.43
N ALA A 386 4.00 -5.42 -0.24
CA ALA A 386 3.49 -5.09 1.09
C ALA A 386 3.28 -6.34 1.96
N ILE A 387 2.73 -7.41 1.37
CA ILE A 387 2.58 -8.71 2.07
C ILE A 387 3.96 -9.29 2.39
N GLU A 388 4.92 -9.22 1.46
CA GLU A 388 6.29 -9.70 1.67
C GLU A 388 6.97 -9.01 2.85
N VAL A 389 6.84 -7.68 2.93
CA VAL A 389 7.49 -6.86 3.96
C VAL A 389 6.81 -7.05 5.32
N LEU A 390 5.48 -6.98 5.37
CA LEU A 390 4.74 -6.85 6.63
C LEU A 390 4.37 -8.19 7.27
N SER A 391 4.22 -9.25 6.47
CA SER A 391 3.69 -10.53 6.95
C SER A 391 4.70 -11.29 7.79
N THR A 392 4.21 -12.07 8.75
CA THR A 392 5.02 -13.10 9.42
C THR A 392 5.13 -14.33 8.52
N GLU A 393 5.86 -15.37 8.95
CA GLU A 393 6.01 -16.58 8.17
C GLU A 393 4.68 -17.27 7.82
N ASP A 394 3.68 -17.22 8.70
CA ASP A 394 2.44 -17.97 8.53
C ASP A 394 1.18 -17.11 8.43
N CYS A 395 1.29 -15.81 8.67
CA CYS A 395 0.14 -14.92 8.76
C CYS A 395 0.34 -13.66 7.93
N ILE A 396 -0.66 -13.35 7.09
CA ILE A 396 -0.64 -12.12 6.30
C ILE A 396 -0.79 -10.91 7.22
N ARG A 397 -0.06 -9.85 6.88
CA ARG A 397 -0.28 -8.51 7.44
C ARG A 397 -0.46 -7.54 6.29
N TRP A 398 -1.55 -6.78 6.34
CA TRP A 398 -1.86 -5.76 5.35
C TRP A 398 -1.40 -4.39 5.83
N PRO A 399 -1.01 -3.48 4.93
CA PRO A 399 -1.12 -2.06 5.18
C PRO A 399 -2.54 -1.75 5.66
N GLY A 400 -2.70 -0.92 6.70
CA GLY A 400 -4.01 -0.66 7.30
C GLY A 400 -5.06 -0.24 6.29
N LEU A 401 -4.70 0.66 5.37
CA LEU A 401 -5.57 1.15 4.29
C LEU A 401 -5.95 0.09 3.25
N LEU A 402 -5.16 -0.98 3.10
CA LEU A 402 -5.34 -2.00 2.06
C LEU A 402 -5.97 -3.29 2.58
N ALA A 403 -6.10 -3.47 3.89
CA ALA A 403 -6.74 -4.64 4.47
C ALA A 403 -8.11 -4.87 3.81
N PRO A 404 -8.42 -6.05 3.26
CA PRO A 404 -9.69 -6.31 2.60
C PRO A 404 -10.88 -5.94 3.49
N TYR A 405 -10.85 -6.38 4.74
CA TYR A 405 -11.80 -6.00 5.78
C TYR A 405 -11.02 -5.61 7.04
N GLN A 406 -11.45 -4.54 7.72
CA GLN A 406 -10.80 -4.07 8.94
C GLN A 406 -11.09 -4.97 10.14
N VAL A 407 -12.32 -5.47 10.25
CA VAL A 407 -12.81 -6.16 11.45
C VAL A 407 -13.41 -7.52 11.11
N CYS A 408 -13.00 -8.56 11.83
CA CYS A 408 -13.65 -9.88 11.81
C CYS A 408 -14.25 -10.19 13.18
N LEU A 409 -15.57 -10.36 13.25
CA LEU A 409 -16.29 -10.73 14.47
C LEU A 409 -16.46 -12.24 14.54
N ILE A 410 -16.09 -12.84 15.67
CA ILE A 410 -16.24 -14.28 15.93
C ILE A 410 -17.26 -14.48 17.06
N PRO A 411 -18.50 -14.92 16.76
CA PRO A 411 -19.49 -15.28 17.76
C PRO A 411 -19.13 -16.60 18.48
N PRO A 412 -19.77 -16.92 19.62
CA PRO A 412 -19.61 -18.20 20.30
C PRO A 412 -19.88 -19.40 19.39
N LYS A 413 -19.33 -20.57 19.74
CA LYS A 413 -19.63 -21.82 19.04
C LYS A 413 -21.10 -22.21 19.31
N LYS A 414 -21.81 -22.67 18.27
CA LYS A 414 -23.18 -23.16 18.43
C LYS A 414 -23.20 -24.37 19.38
N GLY A 415 -24.09 -24.33 20.38
CA GLY A 415 -24.21 -25.38 21.40
C GLY A 415 -23.19 -25.31 22.55
N SER A 416 -22.32 -24.29 22.60
CA SER A 416 -21.49 -24.04 23.79
C SER A 416 -22.28 -23.36 24.91
N LYS A 417 -21.71 -23.29 26.12
CA LYS A 417 -22.32 -22.61 27.27
C LYS A 417 -22.55 -21.11 26.99
N GLU A 418 -21.68 -20.53 26.17
CA GLU A 418 -21.68 -19.13 25.77
C GLU A 418 -22.60 -18.86 24.56
N ALA A 419 -23.27 -19.86 23.99
CA ALA A 419 -24.13 -19.68 22.82
C ALA A 419 -25.24 -18.64 23.02
N VAL A 420 -25.66 -18.41 24.27
CA VAL A 420 -26.60 -17.35 24.66
C VAL A 420 -26.07 -15.93 24.37
N ALA A 421 -24.74 -15.75 24.29
CA ALA A 421 -24.11 -14.46 23.96
C ALA A 421 -24.05 -14.18 22.45
N ALA A 422 -24.52 -15.08 21.59
CA ALA A 422 -24.40 -14.91 20.13
C ALA A 422 -25.13 -13.67 19.60
N GLU A 423 -26.24 -13.27 20.23
CA GLU A 423 -26.96 -12.04 19.87
C GLU A 423 -26.13 -10.77 20.14
N LEU A 424 -25.28 -10.79 21.17
CA LEU A 424 -24.38 -9.66 21.49
C LEU A 424 -23.39 -9.39 20.36
N THR A 425 -22.90 -10.43 19.67
CA THR A 425 -22.03 -10.25 18.49
C THR A 425 -22.78 -9.54 17.37
N GLY A 426 -24.05 -9.87 17.17
CA GLY A 426 -24.90 -9.22 16.17
C GLY A 426 -25.18 -7.75 16.51
N HIS A 427 -25.47 -7.45 17.78
CA HIS A 427 -25.64 -6.08 18.24
C HIS A 427 -24.34 -5.27 18.13
N LEU A 428 -23.20 -5.88 18.45
CA LEU A 428 -21.90 -5.23 18.28
C LEU A 428 -21.62 -4.92 16.80
N TYR A 429 -21.91 -5.85 15.88
CA TYR A 429 -21.81 -5.61 14.44
C TYR A 429 -22.61 -4.38 14.03
N ASP A 430 -23.91 -4.36 14.36
CA ASP A 430 -24.82 -3.29 13.96
C ASP A 430 -24.31 -1.95 14.54
N HIS A 431 -23.92 -1.94 15.81
CA HIS A 431 -23.44 -0.76 16.50
C HIS A 431 -22.11 -0.22 15.92
N ILE A 432 -21.15 -1.08 15.56
CA ILE A 432 -19.92 -0.65 14.88
C ILE A 432 -20.26 0.06 13.56
N THR A 433 -21.14 -0.54 12.75
CA THR A 433 -21.49 0.02 11.43
C THR A 433 -22.33 1.29 11.49
N GLU A 434 -23.06 1.50 12.59
CA GLU A 434 -23.83 2.71 12.86
C GLU A 434 -22.96 3.83 13.44
N ALA A 435 -22.18 3.53 14.48
CA ALA A 435 -21.37 4.50 15.22
C ALA A 435 -20.07 4.90 14.51
N VAL A 436 -19.53 4.04 13.64
CA VAL A 436 -18.32 4.31 12.84
C VAL A 436 -18.66 4.18 11.35
N PRO A 437 -19.33 5.18 10.72
CA PRO A 437 -19.77 5.10 9.33
C PRO A 437 -18.70 4.69 8.31
N PRO A 438 -17.42 5.09 8.43
CA PRO A 438 -16.37 4.62 7.52
C PRO A 438 -16.19 3.08 7.53
N LEU A 439 -16.52 2.41 8.63
CA LEU A 439 -16.42 0.94 8.73
C LEU A 439 -17.62 0.19 8.13
N ARG A 440 -18.59 0.88 7.53
CA ARG A 440 -19.69 0.21 6.81
C ARG A 440 -19.13 -0.60 5.66
N GLY A 441 -19.38 -1.91 5.72
CA GLY A 441 -18.86 -2.87 4.74
C GLY A 441 -17.41 -3.30 4.99
N GLU A 442 -16.77 -2.86 6.08
CA GLU A 442 -15.43 -3.26 6.52
C GLU A 442 -15.45 -4.29 7.66
N VAL A 443 -16.64 -4.62 8.15
CA VAL A 443 -16.86 -5.60 9.22
C VAL A 443 -17.40 -6.90 8.62
N LEU A 444 -16.76 -8.02 8.94
CA LEU A 444 -17.22 -9.37 8.63
C LEU A 444 -17.69 -10.09 9.89
N LEU A 445 -18.73 -10.89 9.76
CA LEU A 445 -19.15 -11.85 10.78
C LEU A 445 -18.75 -13.26 10.35
N ASP A 446 -17.91 -13.92 11.14
CA ASP A 446 -17.57 -15.33 10.96
C ASP A 446 -18.70 -16.23 11.51
N ASP A 447 -19.71 -16.43 10.68
CA ASP A 447 -20.93 -17.18 10.97
C ASP A 447 -20.76 -18.70 10.90
N ARG A 448 -19.53 -19.20 10.70
CA ARG A 448 -19.18 -20.64 10.72
C ARG A 448 -19.17 -21.20 12.15
N THR A 449 -20.26 -21.01 12.88
CA THR A 449 -20.45 -21.32 14.31
C THR A 449 -20.36 -22.81 14.67
N HIS A 450 -20.32 -23.70 13.68
CA HIS A 450 -20.01 -25.12 13.86
C HIS A 450 -18.52 -25.33 14.23
N LEU A 451 -17.62 -24.43 13.80
CA LEU A 451 -16.20 -24.44 14.13
C LEU A 451 -15.92 -23.87 15.52
N THR A 452 -14.83 -24.32 16.14
CA THR A 452 -14.33 -23.74 17.40
C THR A 452 -13.88 -22.29 17.19
N ILE A 453 -13.90 -21.49 18.26
CA ILE A 453 -13.34 -20.12 18.23
C ILE A 453 -11.86 -20.17 17.84
N GLY A 454 -11.09 -21.14 18.36
CA GLY A 454 -9.67 -21.30 18.04
C GLY A 454 -9.39 -21.54 16.54
N ASN A 455 -10.20 -22.38 15.87
CA ASN A 455 -10.05 -22.60 14.43
C ASN A 455 -10.37 -21.34 13.62
N ARG A 456 -11.45 -20.64 13.98
CA ARG A 456 -11.84 -19.38 13.32
C ARG A 456 -10.84 -18.25 13.57
N LEU A 457 -10.26 -18.16 14.76
CA LEU A 457 -9.18 -17.23 15.07
C LEU A 457 -7.91 -17.55 14.27
N LYS A 458 -7.56 -18.83 14.12
CA LYS A 458 -6.44 -19.25 13.27
C LYS A 458 -6.64 -18.84 11.81
N ASP A 459 -7.84 -19.03 11.27
CA ASP A 459 -8.18 -18.55 9.91
C ASP A 459 -8.07 -17.03 9.84
N ALA A 460 -8.69 -16.32 10.78
CA ALA A 460 -8.65 -14.86 10.85
C ALA A 460 -7.21 -14.33 10.91
N ASN A 461 -6.33 -15.03 11.62
CA ASN A 461 -4.91 -14.71 11.70
C ASN A 461 -4.18 -14.88 10.37
N LYS A 462 -4.46 -15.98 9.66
CA LYS A 462 -3.90 -16.23 8.32
C LYS A 462 -4.33 -15.18 7.29
N PHE A 463 -5.60 -14.76 7.31
CA PHE A 463 -6.14 -13.73 6.42
C PHE A 463 -5.63 -12.32 6.73
N GLY A 464 -5.17 -12.08 7.96
CA GLY A 464 -4.56 -10.82 8.36
C GLY A 464 -5.54 -9.69 8.65
N TYR A 465 -6.77 -9.98 9.11
CA TYR A 465 -7.69 -8.92 9.53
C TYR A 465 -7.04 -8.07 10.64
N PRO A 466 -6.95 -6.73 10.49
CA PRO A 466 -6.30 -5.88 11.48
C PRO A 466 -6.88 -6.06 12.90
N PHE A 467 -8.21 -6.20 13.00
CA PHE A 467 -8.90 -6.44 14.25
C PHE A 467 -9.75 -7.72 14.18
N VAL A 468 -9.57 -8.61 15.15
CA VAL A 468 -10.45 -9.77 15.36
C VAL A 468 -11.11 -9.65 16.72
N ILE A 469 -12.44 -9.64 16.75
CA ILE A 469 -13.20 -9.41 17.99
C ILE A 469 -14.04 -10.65 18.30
N ILE A 470 -13.77 -11.25 19.45
CA ILE A 470 -14.37 -12.51 19.87
C ILE A 470 -15.39 -12.22 20.98
N THR A 471 -16.60 -12.75 20.78
CA THR A 471 -17.61 -12.81 21.83
C THR A 471 -17.43 -14.13 22.58
N GLY A 472 -16.67 -14.08 23.67
CA GLY A 472 -16.33 -15.25 24.50
C GLY A 472 -17.09 -15.28 25.82
N LYS A 473 -16.54 -16.00 26.81
CA LYS A 473 -17.14 -16.14 28.15
C LYS A 473 -17.39 -14.79 28.84
N ARG A 474 -16.48 -13.83 28.68
CA ARG A 474 -16.56 -12.50 29.31
C ARG A 474 -17.66 -11.60 28.73
N ALA A 475 -18.28 -11.99 27.62
CA ALA A 475 -19.45 -11.30 27.10
C ALA A 475 -20.70 -11.54 27.97
N LEU A 476 -20.66 -12.52 28.88
CA LEU A 476 -21.71 -12.79 29.87
C LEU A 476 -21.51 -12.04 31.19
N GLU A 477 -20.40 -11.30 31.34
CA GLU A 477 -20.16 -10.43 32.50
C GLU A 477 -21.04 -9.17 32.40
N ASP A 478 -21.20 -8.47 33.53
CA ASP A 478 -21.84 -7.16 33.59
C ASP A 478 -20.81 -6.11 34.07
N PRO A 479 -20.35 -5.18 33.22
CA PRO A 479 -20.71 -5.03 31.80
C PRO A 479 -20.07 -6.09 30.90
N ALA A 480 -20.70 -6.35 29.75
CA ALA A 480 -20.19 -7.33 28.78
C ALA A 480 -18.84 -6.89 28.17
N HIS A 481 -17.87 -7.81 28.17
CA HIS A 481 -16.55 -7.58 27.57
C HIS A 481 -16.30 -8.47 26.35
N PHE A 482 -15.69 -7.89 25.32
CA PHE A 482 -15.27 -8.54 24.09
C PHE A 482 -13.75 -8.64 24.05
N GLU A 483 -13.24 -9.79 23.61
CA GLU A 483 -11.81 -10.01 23.43
C GLU A 483 -11.40 -9.48 22.06
N VAL A 484 -10.52 -8.48 22.03
CA VAL A 484 -10.08 -7.78 20.81
C VAL A 484 -8.61 -8.09 20.56
N TRP A 485 -8.35 -8.72 19.42
CA TRP A 485 -7.01 -9.01 18.91
C TRP A 485 -6.59 -7.94 17.92
N CYS A 486 -5.54 -7.20 18.23
CA CYS A 486 -4.89 -6.24 17.36
C CYS A 486 -3.74 -6.94 16.61
N GLN A 487 -4.01 -7.47 15.43
CA GLN A 487 -3.09 -8.41 14.77
C GLN A 487 -1.74 -7.82 14.36
N ASN A 488 -1.69 -6.53 14.06
CA ASN A 488 -0.46 -5.83 13.69
C ASN A 488 0.47 -5.58 14.89
N THR A 489 -0.08 -5.46 16.11
CA THR A 489 0.71 -5.25 17.34
C THR A 489 0.90 -6.53 18.16
N GLY A 490 0.07 -7.55 17.92
CA GLY A 490 0.02 -8.78 18.71
C GLY A 490 -0.67 -8.61 20.06
N GLU A 491 -1.28 -7.45 20.34
CA GLU A 491 -1.92 -7.16 21.61
C GLU A 491 -3.34 -7.73 21.67
N VAL A 492 -3.72 -8.23 22.85
CA VAL A 492 -5.07 -8.72 23.14
C VAL A 492 -5.61 -7.95 24.32
N VAL A 493 -6.73 -7.27 24.12
CA VAL A 493 -7.42 -6.48 25.15
C VAL A 493 -8.86 -6.93 25.32
N PHE A 494 -9.42 -6.70 26.49
CA PHE A 494 -10.83 -6.96 26.76
C PHE A 494 -11.54 -5.62 26.93
N LEU A 495 -12.47 -5.32 26.04
CA LEU A 495 -13.14 -4.02 25.97
C LEU A 495 -14.66 -4.18 26.09
N THR A 496 -15.30 -3.21 26.71
CA THR A 496 -16.75 -3.07 26.61
C THR A 496 -17.14 -2.69 25.18
N LYS A 497 -18.43 -2.73 24.86
CA LYS A 497 -18.95 -2.27 23.57
C LYS A 497 -18.46 -0.84 23.25
N GLU A 498 -18.53 0.07 24.23
CA GLU A 498 -18.09 1.46 24.09
C GLU A 498 -16.59 1.55 23.81
N GLY A 499 -15.77 0.77 24.52
CA GLY A 499 -14.32 0.72 24.28
C GLY A 499 -13.96 0.18 22.89
N VAL A 500 -14.71 -0.80 22.37
CA VAL A 500 -14.54 -1.28 20.99
C VAL A 500 -14.82 -0.16 19.98
N ILE A 501 -15.88 0.62 20.17
CA ILE A 501 -16.21 1.75 19.28
C ILE A 501 -15.13 2.83 19.34
N GLU A 502 -14.65 3.18 20.54
CA GLU A 502 -13.59 4.17 20.71
C GLU A 502 -12.31 3.75 19.97
N LEU A 503 -11.89 2.48 20.15
CA LEU A 503 -10.74 1.93 19.45
C LEU A 503 -10.92 2.00 17.93
N LEU A 504 -12.07 1.55 17.43
CA LEU A 504 -12.34 1.46 16.00
C LEU A 504 -12.60 2.83 15.33
N SER A 505 -12.96 3.86 16.09
CA SER A 505 -13.15 5.23 15.59
C SER A 505 -11.87 5.85 15.02
N GLN A 506 -10.70 5.30 15.39
CA GLN A 506 -9.38 5.77 14.94
C GLN A 506 -8.90 5.05 13.67
N VAL A 507 -9.63 4.03 13.22
CA VAL A 507 -9.26 3.24 12.05
C VAL A 507 -9.51 4.02 10.78
N GLN A 508 -8.46 4.24 10.00
CA GLN A 508 -8.56 4.87 8.70
C GLN A 508 -8.94 3.84 7.62
N VAL A 509 -9.80 4.27 6.71
CA VAL A 509 -10.25 3.50 5.55
C VAL A 509 -10.28 4.39 4.31
N VAL A 510 -10.31 3.77 3.13
CA VAL A 510 -10.18 4.43 1.82
C VAL A 510 -11.44 4.29 0.99
#